data_AF-A0A925DGP5-F1
#
_entry.id   AF-A0A925DGP5-F1
#
_cell.length_a   1.000
_cell.length_b   1.000
_cell.length_c   1.000
_cell.angle_alpha   90.00
_cell.angle_beta   90.00
_cell.angle_gamma   90.00
#
_symmetry.space_group_name_H-M   'P 1'
#
loop_
_entity.id
_entity.type
_entity.pdbx_description
1 polymer ?
#
loop_
_entity_poly.entity_id
_entity_poly.type
_entity_poly.pdbx_seq_one_letter_code
_entity_poly.pdbx_strand_id
1 'polypeptide(L)' 'PSGVDMFDCATLPDAVGRACALAKAGDAVLLSPACASFDMFKNYGHRAQVFVDAVRELALERGQEI' A
#
# COMPACT_ATOMS: atom_id res chain seq x y z
N PRO A 1 7.06 -17.48 15.14
CA PRO A 1 7.28 -16.58 13.99
C PRO A 1 6.60 -17.16 12.74
N SER A 2 5.86 -16.36 11.97
CA SER A 2 5.09 -16.83 10.80
C SER A 2 5.96 -17.29 9.62
N GLY A 3 7.28 -17.04 9.66
CA GLY A 3 8.21 -17.37 8.56
C GLY A 3 8.11 -16.41 7.37
N VAL A 4 7.46 -15.26 7.54
CA VAL A 4 7.26 -14.25 6.51
C VAL A 4 7.97 -12.96 6.93
N ASP A 5 8.64 -12.31 5.99
CA ASP A 5 9.29 -11.01 6.23
C ASP A 5 8.24 -9.94 6.57
N MET A 6 8.53 -9.15 7.60
CA MET A 6 7.67 -8.05 8.07
C MET A 6 8.44 -6.74 8.01
N PHE A 7 7.75 -5.68 7.56
CA PHE A 7 8.32 -4.36 7.42
C PHE A 7 7.41 -3.33 8.09
N ASP A 8 7.95 -2.62 9.07
CA ASP A 8 7.25 -1.48 9.67
C ASP A 8 7.31 -0.29 8.71
N CYS A 9 6.15 0.32 8.46
CA CYS A 9 5.98 1.49 7.59
C CYS A 9 5.21 2.56 8.36
N ALA A 10 5.69 3.81 8.34
CA ALA A 10 5.07 4.90 9.07
C ALA A 10 3.76 5.38 8.42
N THR A 11 3.67 5.28 7.10
CA THR A 11 2.49 5.68 6.32
C THR A 11 2.08 4.62 5.30
N LEU A 12 0.84 4.71 4.82
CA LEU A 12 0.34 3.81 3.77
C LEU A 12 1.06 4.01 2.42
N PRO A 13 1.37 5.25 1.97
CA PRO A 13 2.23 5.45 0.80
C PRO A 13 3.61 4.79 0.92
N ASP A 14 4.27 4.87 2.08
CA ASP A 14 5.55 4.19 2.31
C ASP A 14 5.41 2.66 2.17
N ALA A 15 4.31 2.10 2.70
CA ALA A 15 4.01 0.68 2.59
C ALA A 15 3.76 0.26 1.13
N VAL A 16 3.06 1.07 0.34
CA VAL A 16 2.82 0.82 -1.09
C VAL A 16 4.14 0.83 -1.87
N GLY A 17 4.98 1.83 -1.66
CA GLY A 17 6.30 1.91 -2.29
C GLY A 17 7.18 0.71 -1.95
N ARG A 18 7.21 0.32 -0.66
CA ARG A 18 7.96 -0.86 -0.20
C ARG A 18 7.42 -2.15 -0.80
N ALA A 19 6.11 -2.34 -0.82
CA ALA A 19 5.47 -3.51 -1.43
C ALA A 19 5.79 -3.62 -2.91
N CYS A 20 5.74 -2.52 -3.66
CA CYS A 20 6.12 -2.50 -5.08
C CYS A 20 7.60 -2.81 -5.31
N ALA A 21 8.50 -2.36 -4.44
CA ALA A 21 9.93 -2.68 -4.53
C ALA A 21 10.22 -4.18 -4.30
N LEU A 22 9.36 -4.87 -3.54
CA LEU A 22 9.49 -6.30 -3.26
C LEU A 22 8.76 -7.18 -4.29
N ALA A 23 7.65 -6.68 -4.84
CA ALA A 23 6.84 -7.39 -5.81
C ALA A 23 7.58 -7.57 -7.15
N LYS A 24 7.35 -8.72 -7.79
CA LYS A 24 7.86 -9.04 -9.12
C LYS A 24 6.72 -9.03 -10.13
N ALA A 25 7.07 -9.04 -11.41
CA ALA A 25 6.09 -9.21 -12.47
C ALA A 25 5.27 -10.49 -12.26
N GLY A 26 3.95 -10.36 -12.22
CA GLY A 26 3.01 -11.45 -11.95
C GLY A 26 2.54 -11.55 -10.49
N ASP A 27 3.18 -10.84 -9.56
CA ASP A 27 2.70 -10.77 -8.17
C ASP A 27 1.52 -9.79 -8.03
N ALA A 28 0.74 -9.97 -6.97
CA ALA A 28 -0.32 -9.05 -6.57
C ALA A 28 -0.05 -8.49 -5.17
N VAL A 29 -0.27 -7.19 -5.00
CA VAL A 29 -0.20 -6.51 -3.70
C VAL A 29 -1.62 -6.28 -3.20
N LEU A 30 -1.94 -6.78 -2.00
CA LEU A 30 -3.25 -6.67 -1.37
C LEU A 30 -3.20 -5.79 -0.12
N LEU A 31 -4.05 -4.76 -0.07
CA LEU A 31 -4.34 -4.04 1.16
C LEU A 31 -5.44 -4.77 1.96
N SER A 32 -5.07 -5.45 3.06
CA SER A 32 -6.00 -6.15 3.95
C SER A 32 -5.82 -5.69 5.42
N PRO A 33 -6.41 -4.55 5.80
CA PRO A 33 -6.30 -4.04 7.17
C PRO A 33 -7.23 -4.83 8.10
N ALA A 34 -6.64 -5.57 9.04
CA ALA A 34 -7.35 -6.42 10.00
C ALA A 34 -8.22 -5.65 11.03
N CYS A 35 -8.12 -4.31 11.11
CA CYS A 35 -8.86 -3.47 12.05
C CYS A 35 -9.30 -2.11 11.47
N ALA A 36 -10.31 -1.50 12.10
CA ALA A 36 -10.80 -0.15 11.77
C ALA A 36 -9.74 0.90 12.14
N SER A 37 -9.28 1.67 11.15
CA SER A 37 -8.16 2.61 11.29
C SER A 37 -8.65 4.02 11.61
N PHE A 38 -9.30 4.22 12.76
CA PHE A 38 -9.81 5.54 13.15
C PHE A 38 -8.69 6.53 13.52
N ASP A 39 -7.49 6.04 13.81
CA ASP A 39 -6.37 6.85 14.29
C ASP A 39 -5.63 7.57 13.15
N MET A 40 -5.57 6.95 11.97
CA MET A 40 -4.86 7.47 10.78
C MET A 40 -5.80 7.89 9.64
N PHE A 41 -7.05 7.43 9.62
CA PHE A 41 -7.98 7.68 8.51
C PHE A 41 -9.38 8.02 9.02
N LYS A 42 -10.06 8.93 8.31
CA LYS A 42 -11.42 9.36 8.65
C LYS A 42 -12.43 8.21 8.65
N ASN A 43 -12.27 7.26 7.72
CA ASN A 43 -13.10 6.07 7.56
C ASN A 43 -12.43 5.09 6.59
N TYR A 44 -13.08 3.94 6.32
CA TYR A 44 -12.58 2.93 5.40
C TYR A 44 -12.40 3.46 3.96
N GLY A 45 -13.30 4.33 3.50
CA GLY A 45 -13.27 4.91 2.15
C GLY A 45 -12.08 5.85 1.98
N HIS A 46 -11.79 6.68 2.98
CA HIS A 46 -10.60 7.53 2.99
C HIS A 46 -9.31 6.69 2.92
N ARG A 47 -9.24 5.58 3.66
CA ARG A 47 -8.09 4.67 3.61
C ARG A 47 -7.93 4.02 2.23
N ALA A 48 -9.03 3.55 1.63
CA ALA A 48 -9.00 2.99 0.29
C ALA A 48 -8.57 4.03 -0.76
N GLN A 49 -9.05 5.27 -0.64
CA GLN A 49 -8.66 6.36 -1.51
C GLN A 49 -7.16 6.66 -1.41
N VAL A 50 -6.61 6.77 -0.20
CA VAL A 50 -5.16 6.98 0.00
C VAL A 50 -4.33 5.86 -0.60
N PHE A 51 -4.79 4.61 -0.53
CA PHE A 51 -4.12 3.49 -1.22
C PHE A 51 -4.13 3.66 -2.74
N VAL A 52 -5.29 3.96 -3.33
CA VAL A 52 -5.44 4.17 -4.77
C VAL A 52 -4.55 5.33 -5.23
N ASP A 53 -4.54 6.44 -4.49
CA ASP A 53 -3.75 7.61 -4.83
C ASP A 53 -2.24 7.29 -4.77
N ALA A 54 -1.79 6.60 -3.72
CA ALA A 54 -0.39 6.16 -3.61
C ALA A 54 0.03 5.23 -4.75
N VAL A 55 -0.84 4.30 -5.18
CA VAL A 55 -0.56 3.42 -6.33
C VAL A 55 -0.48 4.22 -7.63
N ARG A 56 -1.38 5.20 -7.83
CA ARG A 56 -1.38 6.07 -9.01
C ARG A 56 -0.14 6.94 -9.08
N GLU A 57 0.21 7.60 -7.98
CA GLU A 57 1.44 8.40 -7.88
C GLU A 57 2.67 7.57 -8.22
N LEU A 58 2.78 6.36 -7.65
CA LEU A 58 3.88 5.44 -7.94
C LEU A 58 3.93 5.02 -9.42
N ALA A 59 2.78 4.78 -10.04
CA ALA A 59 2.72 4.45 -11.47
C ALA A 59 3.17 5.63 -12.34
N LEU A 60 2.74 6.85 -12.01
CA LEU A 60 3.17 8.08 -12.69
C LEU A 60 4.68 8.30 -12.56
N GLU A 61 5.25 8.12 -11.36
CA GLU A 61 6.70 8.21 -11.11
C GLU A 61 7.50 7.21 -11.93
N ARG A 62 6.92 6.04 -12.23
CA ARG A 62 7.51 5.00 -13.06
C ARG A 62 7.20 5.14 -14.56
N GLY A 63 6.45 6.18 -14.95
CA GLY A 63 6.06 6.40 -16.35
C GLY A 63 5.10 5.34 -16.89
N GLN A 64 4.29 4.73 -16.03
CA GLN A 64 3.28 3.74 -16.41
C GLN A 64 1.92 4.44 -16.62
N GLU A 65 1.21 4.11 -17.70
CA GLU A 65 -0.17 4.56 -17.90
C GLU A 65 -1.12 3.80 -16.96
N ILE A 66 -2.05 4.52 -16.33
CA ILE A 66 -3.05 4.00 -15.37
C ILE A 66 -4.47 4.15 -15.88
#